data_AF-A0AAN7SKQ9-F1
#
_entry.id   AF-A0AAN7SKQ9-F1
#
_cell.length_a   1.000
_cell.length_b   1.000
_cell.length_c   1.000
_cell.angle_alpha   90.00
_cell.angle_beta   90.00
_cell.angle_gamma   90.00
#
_symmetry.space_group_name_H-M   'P 1'
#
loop_
_entity.id
_entity.type
_entity.pdbx_description
1 polymer ?
#
loop_
_entity_poly.entity_id
_entity_poly.type
_entity_poly.pdbx_seq_one_letter_code
_entity_poly.pdbx_strand_id
1 'polypeptide(L)'
;MMKLHILILFLGVIAASLAFVCQDDVLYKENDCNGCFCTNGLLACTEMGCNHQKHTTMRSCQIGTKSMDACNECWCVDRVGTICTNNKC
;
A
#
# COMPACT_ATOMS: atom_id res chain seq x y z
N MET A 1 -6.03 50.16 -17.28
CA MET A 1 -7.31 49.42 -17.14
C MET A 1 -7.00 47.94 -17.29
N MET A 2 -7.37 47.15 -16.29
CA MET A 2 -6.78 45.86 -15.92
C MET A 2 -7.10 44.76 -16.95
N LYS A 3 -6.07 44.18 -17.59
CA LYS A 3 -6.18 42.91 -18.32
C LYS A 3 -6.29 41.80 -17.28
N LEU A 4 -7.48 41.21 -17.18
CA LEU A 4 -7.76 40.07 -16.29
C LEU A 4 -7.04 38.84 -16.86
N HIS A 5 -5.79 38.63 -16.46
CA HIS A 5 -5.09 37.38 -16.70
C HIS A 5 -5.65 36.34 -15.72
N ILE A 6 -6.45 35.40 -16.23
CA ILE A 6 -6.95 34.25 -15.47
C ILE A 6 -5.74 33.41 -15.07
N LEU A 7 -5.24 33.61 -13.86
CA LEU A 7 -4.29 32.70 -13.23
C LEU A 7 -5.11 31.46 -12.85
N ILE A 8 -5.04 30.40 -13.66
CA ILE A 8 -5.60 29.10 -13.29
C ILE A 8 -4.74 28.56 -12.15
N LEU A 9 -5.07 28.96 -10.92
CA LEU A 9 -4.69 28.23 -9.73
C LEU A 9 -5.36 26.87 -9.85
N PHE A 10 -4.62 25.86 -10.31
CA PHE A 10 -4.98 24.47 -10.10
C PHE A 10 -4.91 24.17 -8.59
N LEU A 11 -5.86 24.72 -7.83
CA LEU A 11 -6.16 24.44 -6.42
C LEU A 11 -6.81 23.06 -6.28
N GLY A 12 -6.34 22.10 -7.06
CA GLY A 12 -7.06 20.86 -7.29
C GLY A 12 -6.19 19.76 -7.85
N VAL A 13 -4.91 19.69 -7.46
CA VAL A 13 -4.29 18.36 -7.39
C VAL A 13 -4.75 17.79 -6.07
N ILE A 14 -5.94 17.20 -6.16
CA ILE A 14 -6.59 16.34 -5.15
C ILE A 14 -5.48 15.61 -4.40
N ALA A 15 -5.48 15.72 -3.08
CA ALA A 15 -4.61 14.95 -2.20
C ALA A 15 -4.67 13.49 -2.63
N ALA A 16 -3.74 13.07 -3.47
CA ALA A 16 -3.67 11.71 -3.97
C ALA A 16 -3.48 10.85 -2.72
N SER A 17 -4.49 10.05 -2.44
CA SER A 17 -4.67 9.32 -1.20
C SER A 17 -3.36 8.69 -0.73
N LEU A 18 -2.89 9.09 0.45
CA LEU A 18 -1.83 8.37 1.19
C LEU A 18 -2.26 6.94 1.58
N ALA A 19 -3.53 6.60 1.35
CA ALA A 19 -4.07 5.27 1.60
C ALA A 19 -3.62 4.29 0.50
N PHE A 20 -3.12 3.14 0.93
CA PHE A 20 -2.86 2.00 0.06
C PHE A 20 -4.15 1.56 -0.65
N VAL A 21 -4.05 1.35 -1.96
CA VAL A 21 -5.09 0.72 -2.80
C VAL A 21 -4.41 -0.39 -3.58
N CYS A 22 -4.93 -1.61 -3.48
CA CYS A 22 -4.38 -2.73 -4.24
C CYS A 22 -4.76 -2.64 -5.72
N GLN A 23 -3.98 -3.29 -6.58
CA GLN A 23 -4.21 -3.37 -8.01
C GLN A 23 -4.65 -4.79 -8.38
N ASP A 24 -5.67 -4.88 -9.24
CA ASP A 24 -6.08 -6.16 -9.82
C ASP A 24 -4.90 -6.81 -10.56
N ASP A 25 -4.90 -8.14 -10.63
CA ASP A 25 -3.85 -8.99 -11.20
C ASP A 25 -2.46 -8.90 -10.53
N VAL A 26 -2.32 -8.10 -9.46
CA VAL A 26 -1.12 -8.09 -8.61
C VAL A 26 -1.32 -9.03 -7.42
N LEU A 27 -0.36 -9.93 -7.21
CA LEU A 27 -0.31 -10.75 -6.01
C LEU A 27 0.39 -9.99 -4.88
N TYR A 28 -0.18 -10.09 -3.69
CA TYR A 28 0.34 -9.44 -2.50
C TYR A 28 0.62 -10.46 -1.40
N LYS A 29 1.44 -10.04 -0.42
CA LYS A 29 1.73 -10.79 0.79
C LYS A 29 1.61 -9.87 2.00
N GLU A 30 0.77 -10.26 2.94
CA GLU A 30 0.56 -9.54 4.20
C GLU A 30 1.53 -10.04 5.25
N ASN A 31 2.32 -9.13 5.81
CA ASN A 31 3.23 -9.36 6.93
C ASN A 31 4.13 -10.58 6.71
N ASP A 32 4.65 -10.76 5.49
CA ASP A 32 5.43 -11.93 5.05
C ASP A 32 4.80 -13.28 5.43
N CYS A 33 3.47 -13.37 5.44
CA CYS A 33 2.78 -14.59 5.80
C CYS A 33 1.60 -14.90 4.86
N ASN A 34 0.53 -14.12 4.95
CA ASN A 34 -0.70 -14.43 4.23
C ASN A 34 -0.59 -14.01 2.78
N GLY A 35 -1.02 -14.89 1.88
CA GLY A 35 -1.16 -14.57 0.46
C GLY A 35 -2.44 -13.75 0.26
N CYS A 36 -2.37 -12.70 -0.55
CA CYS A 36 -3.49 -11.84 -0.81
C CYS A 36 -3.69 -11.59 -2.30
N PHE A 37 -4.93 -11.34 -2.69
CA PHE A 37 -5.34 -10.93 -4.03
C PHE A 37 -6.18 -9.66 -3.95
N CYS A 38 -6.19 -8.91 -5.05
CA CYS A 38 -7.02 -7.72 -5.17
C CYS A 38 -8.25 -8.02 -6.01
N THR A 39 -9.38 -7.38 -5.67
CA THR A 39 -10.57 -7.37 -6.51
C THR A 39 -11.24 -6.00 -6.40
N ASN A 40 -11.20 -5.22 -7.48
CA ASN A 40 -11.75 -3.86 -7.53
C ASN A 40 -11.20 -2.95 -6.40
N GLY A 41 -9.90 -3.05 -6.13
CA GLY A 41 -9.24 -2.27 -5.07
C GLY A 41 -9.45 -2.78 -3.64
N LEU A 42 -10.20 -3.88 -3.45
CA LEU A 42 -10.36 -4.55 -2.17
C LEU A 42 -9.35 -5.68 -2.03
N LEU A 43 -8.54 -5.63 -0.97
CA LEU A 43 -7.54 -6.66 -0.67
C LEU A 43 -8.17 -7.78 0.16
N ALA A 44 -8.10 -9.01 -0.31
CA ALA A 44 -8.50 -10.20 0.42
C ALA A 44 -7.27 -11.09 0.67
N CYS A 45 -7.04 -11.49 1.92
CA CYS A 45 -5.91 -12.29 2.34
C CYS A 45 -6.37 -13.64 2.92
N THR A 46 -5.52 -14.66 2.84
CA THR A 46 -5.68 -15.87 3.63
C THR A 46 -5.56 -15.56 5.13
N GLU A 47 -6.07 -16.43 6.00
CA GLU A 47 -5.93 -16.31 7.46
C GLU A 47 -5.13 -17.49 8.04
N MET A 48 -3.82 -17.50 7.77
CA MET A 48 -2.89 -18.50 8.29
C MET A 48 -2.34 -18.07 9.66
N GLY A 49 -2.05 -19.04 10.53
CA GLY A 49 -1.33 -18.79 11.79
C GLY A 49 0.16 -18.56 11.52
N CYS A 50 0.67 -17.36 11.84
CA CYS A 50 2.03 -16.92 11.52
C CYS A 50 2.84 -16.69 12.80
N ASN A 51 3.81 -17.57 13.09
CA ASN A 51 4.57 -17.55 14.35
C ASN A 51 6.07 -17.22 14.18
N HIS A 52 6.48 -16.65 13.05
CA HIS A 52 7.87 -16.27 12.77
C HIS A 52 8.16 -14.81 13.09
N GLN A 53 9.41 -14.51 13.45
CA GLN A 53 9.82 -13.17 13.88
C GLN A 53 9.56 -12.08 12.83
N LYS A 54 9.79 -12.39 11.54
CA LYS A 54 9.60 -11.43 10.44
C LYS A 54 8.13 -10.98 10.34
N HIS A 55 7.18 -11.89 10.55
CA HIS A 55 5.76 -11.53 10.61
C HIS A 55 5.46 -10.52 11.72
N THR A 56 5.96 -10.75 12.94
CA THR A 56 5.79 -9.84 14.07
C THR A 56 6.39 -8.46 13.80
N THR A 57 7.60 -8.43 13.21
CA THR A 57 8.25 -7.16 12.84
C THR A 57 7.47 -6.43 11.76
N MET A 58 7.01 -7.11 10.70
CA MET A 58 6.29 -6.48 9.60
C MET A 58 4.87 -6.03 9.97
N ARG A 59 4.26 -6.63 10.98
CA ARG A 59 3.01 -6.13 11.57
C ARG A 59 3.19 -4.75 12.21
N SER A 60 4.40 -4.41 12.65
CA SER A 60 4.73 -3.13 13.26
C SER A 60 5.48 -2.22 12.27
N CYS A 61 4.76 -1.28 11.66
CA CYS A 61 5.35 -0.32 10.73
C CYS A 61 4.75 1.08 10.94
N GLN A 62 5.40 2.10 10.38
CA GLN A 62 4.87 3.47 10.43
C GLN A 62 3.81 3.65 9.34
N ILE A 63 2.56 3.86 9.74
CA ILE A 63 1.40 3.97 8.84
C ILE A 63 1.66 5.01 7.73
N GLY A 64 1.30 4.65 6.50
CA GLY A 64 1.45 5.51 5.31
C GLY A 64 2.85 5.54 4.72
N THR A 65 3.83 4.87 5.33
CA THR A 65 5.17 4.74 4.74
C THR A 65 5.22 3.63 3.69
N LYS A 66 6.17 3.79 2.77
CA LYS A 66 6.56 2.78 1.79
C LYS A 66 7.95 2.26 2.11
N SER A 67 8.20 1.00 1.77
CA SER A 67 9.50 0.37 1.88
C SER A 67 9.71 -0.66 0.76
N MET A 68 10.88 -1.29 0.76
CA MET A 68 11.20 -2.42 -0.13
C MET A 68 11.63 -3.61 0.72
N ASP A 69 11.15 -4.81 0.39
CA ASP A 69 11.66 -6.08 0.89
C ASP A 69 12.17 -6.91 -0.30
N ALA A 70 13.49 -6.99 -0.43
CA ALA A 70 14.14 -7.43 -1.67
C ALA A 70 13.62 -6.64 -2.89
N CYS A 71 12.94 -7.31 -3.83
CA CYS A 71 12.37 -6.70 -5.02
C CYS A 71 10.89 -6.29 -4.86
N ASN A 72 10.28 -6.56 -3.72
CA ASN A 72 8.86 -6.28 -3.49
C ASN A 72 8.66 -4.89 -2.90
N GLU A 73 7.78 -4.10 -3.53
CA GLU A 73 7.30 -2.82 -2.99
C GLU A 73 6.32 -3.10 -1.86
N CYS A 74 6.47 -2.37 -0.75
CA CYS A 74 5.70 -2.56 0.45
C CYS A 74 5.06 -1.25 0.94
N TRP A 75 3.89 -1.39 1.56
CA TRP A 75 3.11 -0.30 2.14
C TRP A 75 2.74 -0.65 3.58
N CYS A 76 2.84 0.34 4.47
CA CYS A 76 2.31 0.21 5.82
C CYS A 76 0.86 0.69 5.88
N VAL A 77 -0.05 -0.23 6.15
CA VAL A 77 -1.50 -0.04 6.15
C VAL A 77 -2.02 -0.08 7.59
N ASP A 78 -2.88 0.88 7.94
CA ASP A 78 -3.46 0.97 9.28
C ASP A 78 -4.15 -0.35 9.69
N ARG A 79 -3.91 -0.79 10.93
CA ARG A 79 -4.40 -2.04 11.55
C ARG A 79 -4.02 -3.37 10.88
N VAL A 80 -3.45 -3.33 9.68
CA VAL A 80 -3.01 -4.52 8.94
C VAL A 80 -1.51 -4.74 9.13
N GLY A 81 -0.70 -3.68 9.10
CA GLY A 81 0.76 -3.79 9.08
C GLY A 81 1.30 -3.64 7.67
N THR A 82 2.31 -4.41 7.30
CA THR A 82 2.97 -4.28 6.00
C THR A 82 2.31 -5.19 4.96
N ILE A 83 1.86 -4.59 3.85
CA ILE A 83 1.46 -5.30 2.63
C ILE A 83 2.57 -5.13 1.60
N CYS A 84 3.06 -6.21 1.02
CA CYS A 84 4.04 -6.16 -0.06
C CYS A 84 3.48 -6.79 -1.33
N THR A 85 4.00 -6.41 -2.50
CA THR A 85 3.88 -7.27 -3.68
C THR A 85 4.54 -8.63 -3.41
N ASN A 86 4.13 -9.67 -4.14
CA ASN A 86 4.62 -11.04 -3.93
C ASN A 86 5.30 -11.59 -5.19
N ASN A 87 6.27 -10.84 -5.70
CA ASN A 87 7.12 -11.25 -6.81
C ASN A 87 8.16 -12.27 -6.33
N LYS A 88 8.54 -13.17 -7.24
CA LYS A 88 9.69 -14.04 -7.04
C LYS A 88 10.97 -13.23 -7.23
N CYS A 89 11.60 -12.90 -6.12
CA CYS A 89 13.02 -12.56 -6.01
C CYS A 89 13.77 -13.85 -5.60
#